data_AF-A0A9E5WCL4-F1
#
_entry.id   AF-A0A9E5WCL4-F1
#
_cell.length_a   1.000
_cell.length_b   1.000
_cell.length_c   1.000
_cell.angle_alpha   90.00
_cell.angle_beta   90.00
_cell.angle_gamma   90.00
#
_symmetry.space_group_name_H-M   'P 1'
#
loop_
_entity.id
_entity.type
_entity.pdbx_description
1 polymer ?
#
loop_
_entity_poly.entity_id
_entity_poly.type
_entity_poly.pdbx_seq_one_letter_code
_entity_poly.pdbx_strand_id
1 'polypeptide(L)' 'MPTLEERSKETGEELNLRLEAKTLEMGITYTFAQYLEQMETYLLQLEKRVRTLEAQKDIQP' A
#
# COMPACT_ATOMS: atom_id res chain seq x y z
N MET A 1 -7.58 -2.25 -8.91
CA MET A 1 -6.54 -1.95 -7.91
C MET A 1 -5.94 -3.26 -7.43
N PRO A 2 -4.63 -3.50 -7.61
CA PRO A 2 -3.96 -4.72 -7.15
C PRO A 2 -3.88 -4.77 -5.62
N THR A 3 -3.86 -5.99 -5.08
CA THR A 3 -3.59 -6.27 -3.67
C THR A 3 -2.16 -5.88 -3.32
N LEU A 4 -1.88 -5.68 -2.02
CA LEU A 4 -0.55 -5.25 -1.59
C LEU A 4 0.54 -6.33 -1.76
N GLU A 5 0.15 -7.61 -1.77
CA GLU A 5 1.07 -8.70 -2.12
C GLU A 5 1.42 -8.69 -3.60
N GLU A 6 0.46 -8.38 -4.47
CA GLU A 6 0.73 -8.18 -5.90
C GLU A 6 1.61 -6.95 -6.13
N ARG A 7 1.38 -5.85 -5.40
CA ARG A 7 2.23 -4.65 -5.46
C ARG A 7 3.68 -4.89 -5.04
N SER A 8 3.92 -5.84 -4.14
CA SER A 8 5.29 -6.18 -3.71
C SER A 8 6.16 -6.78 -4.82
N LYS A 9 5.53 -7.24 -5.91
CA LYS A 9 6.18 -7.81 -7.09
C LYS A 9 6.19 -6.85 -8.28
N GLU A 10 5.58 -5.67 -8.15
CA GLU A 10 5.55 -4.67 -9.22
C GLU A 10 6.97 -4.16 -9.51
N THR A 11 7.26 -4.03 -10.79
CA THR A 11 8.38 -3.26 -11.30
C THR A 11 8.13 -1.76 -11.08
N GLY A 12 9.20 -0.95 -11.15
CA GLY A 12 9.06 0.50 -11.07
C GLY A 12 8.18 1.09 -12.18
N GLU A 13 8.13 0.45 -13.35
CA GLU A 13 7.28 0.85 -14.47
C GLU A 13 5.80 0.58 -14.18
N GLU A 14 5.47 -0.60 -13.66
CA GLU A 14 4.11 -0.94 -13.25
C GLU A 14 3.59 -0.04 -12.12
N LEU A 15 4.45 0.30 -11.15
CA LEU A 15 4.13 1.27 -10.11
C LEU A 15 3.79 2.64 -10.72
N ASN A 16 4.60 3.13 -11.67
CA ASN A 16 4.35 4.43 -12.31
C ASN A 16 3.02 4.43 -13.08
N LEU A 17 2.74 3.40 -13.87
CA LEU A 17 1.47 3.27 -14.60
C LEU A 17 0.27 3.27 -13.65
N ARG A 18 0.39 2.59 -12.51
CA ARG A 18 -0.68 2.57 -11.49
C ARG A 18 -0.88 3.92 -10.82
N LEU A 19 0.20 4.64 -10.54
CA LEU A 19 0.12 6.00 -9.98
C LEU A 19 -0.48 6.99 -10.98
N GLU A 20 -0.16 6.88 -12.27
CA GLU A 20 -0.79 7.66 -13.33
C GLU A 20 -2.28 7.36 -13.44
N ALA A 21 -2.67 6.08 -13.42
CA ALA A 21 -4.08 5.68 -13.41
C ALA A 21 -4.83 6.26 -12.20
N LYS A 22 -4.24 6.18 -11.00
CA LYS A 22 -4.83 6.74 -9.76
C LYS A 22 -4.96 8.26 -9.81
N THR A 23 -3.97 8.93 -10.41
CA THR A 23 -3.97 10.38 -10.65
C THR A 23 -5.19 10.79 -11.51
N LEU A 24 -5.41 10.08 -12.62
CA LEU A 24 -6.53 10.32 -13.53
C LEU A 24 -7.88 9.98 -12.91
N GLU A 25 -7.98 8.84 -12.21
CA GLU A 25 -9.21 8.35 -11.57
C GLU A 25 -9.70 9.32 -10.48
N MET A 26 -8.77 9.81 -9.64
CA MET A 26 -9.13 10.63 -8.47
C MET A 26 -9.04 12.13 -8.73
N GLY A 27 -8.56 12.55 -9.91
CA GLY A 27 -8.35 13.97 -10.23
C GLY A 27 -7.32 14.65 -9.31
N ILE A 28 -6.33 13.90 -8.82
CA ILE A 28 -5.29 14.37 -7.90
C ILE A 28 -3.96 14.55 -8.64
N THR A 29 -2.98 15.20 -8.01
CA THR A 29 -1.63 15.28 -8.58
C THR A 29 -0.89 13.95 -8.43
N TYR A 30 0.05 13.69 -9.33
CA TYR A 30 0.90 12.49 -9.27
C TYR A 30 1.66 12.38 -7.94
N THR A 31 2.19 13.51 -7.45
CA THR A 31 2.84 13.59 -6.14
C THR A 31 1.89 13.18 -5.01
N PHE A 32 0.62 13.57 -5.07
CA PHE A 32 -0.35 13.17 -4.06
C PHE A 32 -0.71 11.68 -4.18
N ALA A 33 -0.81 11.14 -5.39
CA ALA A 33 -0.96 9.70 -5.60
C ALA A 33 0.21 8.90 -5.00
N GLN A 34 1.45 9.40 -5.14
CA GLN A 34 2.63 8.81 -4.50
C GLN A 34 2.53 8.83 -2.96
N TYR A 35 2.10 9.94 -2.37
CA TYR A 35 1.89 10.02 -0.92
C TYR A 35 0.83 9.03 -0.43
N LEU A 36 -0.27 8.88 -1.16
CA LEU A 36 -1.30 7.88 -0.83
C LEU A 36 -0.74 6.46 -0.90
N GLU A 37 0.07 6.14 -1.91
CA GLU A 37 0.73 4.84 -2.01
C GLU A 37 1.63 4.53 -0.82
N GLN A 38 2.42 5.52 -0.38
CA GLN A 38 3.28 5.39 0.80
C GLN A 38 2.46 5.16 2.07
N MET A 39 1.36 5.89 2.24
CA MET A 39 0.45 5.71 3.38
C MET A 39 -0.21 4.33 3.39
N GLU A 40 -0.73 3.88 2.25
CA GLU A 40 -1.34 2.55 2.10
C GLU A 40 -0.32 1.45 2.45
N THR A 41 0.91 1.58 1.97
CA THR A 41 2.00 0.65 2.27
C THR A 41 2.34 0.64 3.76
N TYR A 42 2.42 1.82 4.38
CA TYR A 42 2.74 1.95 5.80
C TYR A 42 1.65 1.33 6.68
N LEU A 43 0.37 1.59 6.40
CA LEU A 43 -0.76 1.03 7.14
C LEU A 43 -0.73 -0.51 7.12
N LEU A 44 -0.43 -1.11 5.98
CA LEU A 44 -0.29 -2.56 5.89
C LEU A 44 0.88 -3.09 6.70
N GLN A 45 2.04 -2.44 6.63
CA GLN A 45 3.20 -2.84 7.42
C GLN A 45 2.90 -2.79 8.91
N LEU A 46 2.17 -1.75 9.34
CA LEU A 46 1.71 -1.61 10.70
C LEU A 46 0.76 -2.75 11.09
N GLU A 47 -0.24 -3.05 10.25
CA GLU A 47 -1.17 -4.17 10.47
C GLU A 47 -0.43 -5.50 10.61
N LYS A 48 0.52 -5.80 9.71
CA LYS A 48 1.34 -7.02 9.78
C LYS A 48 2.13 -7.10 11.09
N ARG A 49 2.69 -5.97 11.53
CA ARG A 49 3.46 -5.89 12.78
C ARG A 49 2.57 -6.07 14.01
N VAL A 50 1.39 -5.48 14.01
CA VAL A 50 0.39 -5.65 15.09
C VAL A 50 -0.05 -7.12 15.17
N ARG A 51 -0.45 -7.74 14.06
CA ARG A 51 -0.83 -9.17 14.03
C ARG A 51 0.28 -10.08 14.55
N THR A 52 1.54 -9.77 14.19
CA THR A 52 2.70 -10.53 14.71
C THR A 52 2.84 -10.39 16.22
N LEU A 53 2.65 -9.19 16.77
CA LEU A 53 2.72 -8.93 18.20
C LEU A 53 1.56 -9.58 18.96
N GLU A 54 0.35 -9.52 18.41
CA GLU A 54 -0.84 -10.18 18.95
C GLU A 54 -0.63 -11.70 19.04
N ALA A 55 -0.13 -12.32 17.97
CA ALA A 55 0.21 -13.75 17.95
C ALA A 55 1.31 -14.10 18.97
N GLN A 56 2.33 -13.26 19.13
CA GLN A 56 3.39 -13.47 20.13
C GLN A 56 2.90 -13.34 21.58
N LYS A 57 1.83 -12.59 21.80
CA LYS A 57 1.25 -12.31 23.12
C LYS A 57 0.00 -13.14 23.41
N ASP A 58 -0.39 -14.02 22.50
CA ASP A 58 -1.63 -14.82 22.55
C ASP A 58 -2.88 -13.94 22.75
N ILE A 59 -2.83 -12.72 22.19
CA ILE A 59 -3.95 -11.79 22.18
C ILE A 59 -4.79 -12.13 20.96
N GLN A 60 -6.02 -12.58 21.17
CA GLN A 60 -6.96 -12.78 20.05
C GLN A 60 -7.56 -11.44 19.60
N PRO A 61 -7.74 -11.24 18.28
CA PRO A 61 -8.29 -10.01 17.71
C PRO A 61 -9.77 -9.81 18.03
#